data_AF-E3H7Y4-F1
#
_entry.id   AF-E3H7Y4-F1
#
_cell.length_a   1.000
_cell.length_b   1.000
_cell.length_c   1.000
_cell.angle_alpha   90.00
_cell.angle_beta   90.00
_cell.angle_gamma   90.00
#
_symmetry.space_group_name_H-M   'P 1'
#
loop_
_entity.id
_entity.type
_entity.pdbx_description
1 polymer ?
#
loop_
_entity_poly.entity_id
_entity_poly.type
_entity_poly.pdbx_seq_one_letter_code
_entity_poly.pdbx_strand_id
1 'polypeptide(L)'
;MEQVMDQIVHISALNHFFITMLILITMVLVSRTVVAGTKYSSILIIVVFGLAMGYLLVKSQMATPGLAEFPMVVLASKTTVIALIASFFVGGQEIKKIFCKEDLKVDDIMIPSKDETILGTNSTQIFFLIRAFFILIGIQTTHSLIVGVQGDSVLGKSYMLLAYLSIVLAIIFIDNKAKIASKQVYIRKGFVEMVAILGILMLSLKIASMVKPFIALPQIFFAMLISAGLGMIFSNWKFGPTLNALLFAGIPVVLAGSFLVGGSRMADAFKIAGVKNVMIYGFSGQVFWMFSGLAILIFLCKSNNVRNLAPGMAGALSHSGLTGACTGGDLGEKAASRAPIMINIPFFGHVFVFSILAASAERGSIIVAWTLPLICVGLAIVVFSIGTLRKADGDDGQEVKGLMQFAFGWQVVAVFGSFTMLNVAGMPLEQVSIAVSSALSHFGLFAAVQGGMFGGTAAGLIAFIFAMPFLVHPLVFGMFGKAAENEGKMSTKIVLGLTIAGSIGVIYSLLTI
;
A
#
# COMPACT_ATOMS: atom_id res chain seq x y z
N MET A 1 -10.26 -0.84 43.70
CA MET A 1 -10.38 0.19 42.64
C MET A 1 -9.53 -0.17 41.44
N GLU A 2 -8.26 -0.54 41.63
CA GLU A 2 -7.34 -0.98 40.57
C GLU A 2 -7.83 -2.22 39.79
N GLN A 3 -8.30 -3.28 40.48
CA GLN A 3 -8.89 -4.46 39.83
C GLN A 3 -10.15 -4.16 39.00
N VAL A 4 -10.99 -3.22 39.45
CA VAL A 4 -12.19 -2.79 38.71
C VAL A 4 -11.78 -1.98 37.47
N MET A 5 -10.75 -1.14 37.61
CA MET A 5 -10.19 -0.39 36.49
C MET A 5 -9.60 -1.33 35.42
N ASP A 6 -8.88 -2.37 35.83
CA ASP A 6 -8.32 -3.37 34.91
C ASP A 6 -9.42 -4.19 34.20
N GLN A 7 -10.50 -4.56 34.90
CA GLN A 7 -11.66 -5.20 34.26
C GLN A 7 -12.34 -4.28 33.22
N ILE A 8 -12.49 -3.00 33.52
CA ILE A 8 -13.04 -2.01 32.58
C ILE A 8 -12.16 -1.90 31.33
N VAL A 9 -10.83 -1.93 31.49
CA VAL A 9 -9.89 -1.88 30.35
C VAL A 9 -10.03 -3.11 29.45
N HIS A 10 -10.20 -4.31 30.01
CA HIS A 10 -10.39 -5.53 29.22
C HIS A 10 -11.72 -5.57 28.47
N ILE A 11 -12.82 -5.17 29.13
CA ILE A 11 -14.15 -5.07 28.49
C ILE A 11 -14.14 -4.01 27.39
N SER A 12 -13.54 -2.85 27.68
CA SER A 12 -13.36 -1.78 26.69
C SER A 12 -12.56 -2.26 25.48
N ALA A 13 -11.49 -3.03 25.68
CA ALA A 13 -10.68 -3.58 24.60
C ALA A 13 -11.50 -4.49 23.66
N LEU A 14 -12.35 -5.36 24.20
CA LEU A 14 -13.23 -6.21 23.39
C LEU A 14 -14.28 -5.39 22.64
N ASN A 15 -14.87 -4.38 23.28
CA ASN A 15 -15.82 -3.48 22.63
C ASN A 15 -15.15 -2.77 21.44
N HIS A 16 -13.96 -2.19 21.64
CA HIS A 16 -13.21 -1.56 20.56
C HIS A 16 -12.84 -2.55 19.45
N PHE A 17 -12.53 -3.81 19.79
CA PHE A 17 -12.24 -4.85 18.81
C PHE A 17 -13.43 -5.12 17.89
N PHE A 18 -14.62 -5.38 18.45
CA PHE A 18 -15.83 -5.65 17.68
C PHE A 18 -16.33 -4.42 16.93
N ILE A 19 -16.31 -3.23 17.54
CA ILE A 19 -16.68 -1.97 16.88
C ILE A 19 -15.77 -1.72 15.67
N THR A 20 -14.46 -1.90 15.83
CA THR A 20 -13.50 -1.73 14.72
C THR A 20 -13.76 -2.74 13.63
N MET A 21 -13.96 -4.01 13.98
CA MET A 21 -14.30 -5.04 13.02
C MET A 21 -15.54 -4.65 12.21
N LEU A 22 -16.62 -4.25 12.88
CA LEU A 22 -17.86 -3.82 12.23
C LEU A 22 -17.65 -2.63 11.31
N ILE A 23 -16.95 -1.58 11.76
CA ILE A 23 -16.70 -0.38 10.95
C ILE A 23 -15.91 -0.72 9.69
N LEU A 24 -14.78 -1.40 9.84
CA LEU A 24 -13.88 -1.69 8.71
C LEU A 24 -14.51 -2.67 7.72
N ILE A 25 -15.13 -3.73 8.22
CA ILE A 25 -15.78 -4.74 7.37
C ILE A 25 -16.96 -4.15 6.63
N THR A 26 -17.82 -3.40 7.32
CA THR A 26 -18.98 -2.76 6.68
C THR A 26 -18.52 -1.77 5.62
N MET A 27 -17.48 -0.98 5.89
CA MET A 27 -16.93 -0.05 4.91
C MET A 27 -16.48 -0.76 3.63
N VAL A 28 -15.75 -1.88 3.74
CA VAL A 28 -15.32 -2.64 2.56
C VAL A 28 -16.51 -3.31 1.86
N LEU A 29 -17.44 -3.90 2.61
CA LEU A 29 -18.63 -4.54 2.02
C LEU A 29 -19.51 -3.55 1.27
N VAL A 30 -19.85 -2.40 1.87
CA VAL A 30 -20.59 -1.32 1.21
C VAL A 30 -19.87 -0.87 -0.04
N SER A 31 -18.54 -0.71 0.04
CA SER A 31 -17.73 -0.31 -1.12
C SER A 31 -17.80 -1.31 -2.27
N ARG A 32 -17.81 -2.61 -1.97
CA ARG A 32 -17.99 -3.67 -2.96
C ARG A 32 -19.40 -3.73 -3.51
N THR A 33 -20.42 -3.52 -2.68
CA THR A 33 -21.82 -3.43 -3.09
C THR A 33 -22.06 -2.29 -4.07
N VAL A 34 -21.47 -1.11 -3.81
CA VAL A 34 -21.64 0.08 -4.67
C VAL A 34 -21.06 -0.13 -6.07
N VAL A 35 -19.94 -0.86 -6.18
CA VAL A 35 -19.31 -1.15 -7.48
C VAL A 35 -19.75 -2.49 -8.08
N ALA A 36 -20.67 -3.21 -7.43
CA ALA A 36 -21.13 -4.52 -7.88
C ALA A 36 -21.70 -4.44 -9.31
N GLY A 37 -21.31 -5.38 -10.16
CA GLY A 37 -21.71 -5.39 -11.58
C GLY A 37 -21.02 -4.34 -12.45
N THR A 38 -20.10 -3.54 -11.89
CA THR A 38 -19.29 -2.57 -12.65
C THR A 38 -17.83 -3.02 -12.73
N LYS A 39 -17.01 -2.33 -13.53
CA LYS A 39 -15.55 -2.54 -13.58
C LYS A 39 -14.76 -1.53 -12.74
N TYR A 40 -15.43 -0.78 -11.85
CA TYR A 40 -14.78 0.15 -10.95
C TYR A 40 -14.22 -0.59 -9.73
N SER A 41 -13.07 -0.12 -9.24
CA SER A 41 -12.45 -0.70 -8.04
C SER A 41 -13.22 -0.34 -6.78
N SER A 42 -13.40 -1.31 -5.89
CA SER A 42 -14.02 -1.06 -4.58
C SER A 42 -13.21 -0.09 -3.70
N ILE A 43 -11.88 -0.01 -3.94
CA ILE A 43 -10.99 0.92 -3.22
C ILE A 43 -11.39 2.38 -3.43
N LEU A 44 -11.94 2.73 -4.60
CA LEU A 44 -12.51 4.03 -4.89
C LEU A 44 -13.48 4.48 -3.79
N ILE A 45 -14.39 3.59 -3.41
CA ILE A 45 -15.46 3.89 -2.45
C ILE A 45 -14.93 3.82 -1.02
N ILE A 46 -14.02 2.88 -0.71
CA ILE A 46 -13.36 2.79 0.61
C ILE A 46 -12.69 4.11 0.97
N VAL A 47 -12.03 4.72 -0.01
CA VAL A 47 -11.36 6.00 0.12
C VAL A 47 -12.32 7.12 0.48
N VAL A 48 -13.33 7.34 -0.37
CA VAL A 48 -14.28 8.45 -0.21
C VAL A 48 -15.02 8.29 1.11
N PHE A 49 -15.49 7.07 1.41
CA PHE A 49 -16.24 6.78 2.61
C PHE A 49 -15.37 6.89 3.87
N GLY A 50 -14.15 6.36 3.85
CA GLY A 50 -13.22 6.42 4.98
C GLY A 50 -12.84 7.85 5.35
N LEU A 51 -12.46 8.67 4.36
CA LEU A 51 -12.10 10.07 4.58
C LEU A 51 -13.29 10.89 5.08
N ALA A 52 -14.47 10.73 4.45
CA ALA A 52 -15.68 11.43 4.86
C ALA A 52 -16.11 11.04 6.28
N MET A 53 -16.14 9.74 6.59
CA MET A 53 -16.54 9.25 7.90
C MET A 53 -15.58 9.72 8.99
N GLY A 54 -14.27 9.64 8.75
CA GLY A 54 -13.26 10.15 9.68
C GLY A 54 -13.44 11.65 9.97
N TYR A 55 -13.66 12.45 8.93
CA TYR A 55 -13.93 13.89 9.08
C TYR A 55 -15.24 14.16 9.84
N LEU A 56 -16.30 13.41 9.53
CA LEU A 56 -17.60 13.56 10.19
C LEU A 56 -17.54 13.24 11.68
N LEU A 57 -16.80 12.19 12.10
CA LEU A 57 -16.62 11.86 13.51
C LEU A 57 -16.04 13.01 14.32
N VAL A 58 -15.08 13.73 13.75
CA VAL A 58 -14.46 14.90 14.41
C VAL A 58 -15.39 16.10 14.36
N LYS A 59 -16.03 16.35 13.20
CA LYS A 59 -16.95 17.48 13.04
C LYS A 59 -18.17 17.37 13.96
N SER A 60 -18.66 16.16 14.19
CA SER A 60 -19.78 15.88 15.12
C SER A 60 -19.37 15.82 16.59
N GLN A 61 -18.10 16.08 16.93
CA GLN A 61 -17.54 15.97 18.28
C GLN A 61 -17.64 14.55 18.88
N MET A 62 -17.76 13.52 18.04
CA MET A 62 -17.76 12.12 18.49
C MET A 62 -16.35 11.56 18.71
N ALA A 63 -15.33 12.16 18.10
CA ALA A 63 -13.93 11.75 18.23
C ALA A 63 -13.00 12.95 18.13
N THR A 64 -11.76 12.77 18.58
CA THR A 64 -10.70 13.75 18.37
C THR A 64 -9.85 13.43 17.13
N PRO A 65 -9.15 14.42 16.57
CA PRO A 65 -8.23 14.24 15.44
C PRO A 65 -7.18 13.13 15.70
N GLY A 66 -7.18 12.11 14.84
CA GLY A 66 -6.37 10.90 15.00
C GLY A 66 -7.07 9.74 15.69
N LEU A 67 -8.34 9.92 16.09
CA LEU A 67 -9.20 8.87 16.65
C LEU A 67 -8.59 8.16 17.86
N ALA A 68 -8.10 8.93 18.83
CA ALA A 68 -7.54 8.38 20.07
C ALA A 68 -8.58 7.54 20.84
N GLU A 69 -9.87 7.87 20.69
CA GLU A 69 -11.01 7.14 21.24
C GLU A 69 -11.30 5.81 20.53
N PHE A 70 -10.71 5.58 19.35
CA PHE A 70 -10.82 4.33 18.59
C PHE A 70 -9.44 3.66 18.42
N PRO A 71 -8.78 3.26 19.52
CA PRO A 71 -7.39 2.76 19.50
C PRO A 71 -7.19 1.51 18.62
N MET A 72 -8.24 0.69 18.45
CA MET A 72 -8.20 -0.48 17.57
C MET A 72 -8.21 -0.12 16.07
N VAL A 73 -8.89 0.96 15.67
CA VAL A 73 -8.81 1.49 14.30
C VAL A 73 -7.39 1.99 14.03
N VAL A 74 -6.82 2.74 14.98
CA VAL A 74 -5.44 3.24 14.89
C VAL A 74 -4.46 2.06 14.80
N LEU A 75 -4.66 1.00 15.58
CA LEU A 75 -3.86 -0.22 15.49
C LEU A 75 -3.96 -0.87 14.10
N ALA A 76 -5.18 -1.02 13.57
CA ALA A 76 -5.41 -1.58 12.23
C ALA A 76 -4.70 -0.77 11.13
N SER A 77 -4.72 0.56 11.20
CA SER A 77 -4.04 1.44 10.24
C SER A 77 -2.52 1.25 10.20
N LYS A 78 -1.92 0.71 11.28
CA LYS A 78 -0.47 0.46 11.39
C LYS A 78 -0.06 -0.93 10.89
N THR A 79 -0.98 -1.75 10.39
CA THR A 79 -0.71 -3.14 9.95
C THR A 79 -0.28 -3.28 8.49
N THR A 80 0.03 -2.16 7.81
CA THR A 80 0.44 -2.13 6.39
C THR A 80 1.61 -3.07 6.08
N VAL A 81 2.62 -3.14 6.95
CA VAL A 81 3.79 -4.01 6.74
C VAL A 81 3.37 -5.49 6.64
N ILE A 82 2.37 -5.90 7.42
CA ILE A 82 1.86 -7.28 7.44
C ILE A 82 1.21 -7.64 6.10
N ALA A 83 0.35 -6.77 5.57
CA ALA A 83 -0.29 -6.97 4.27
C ALA A 83 0.74 -6.97 3.12
N LEU A 84 1.75 -6.09 3.21
CA LEU A 84 2.79 -6.00 2.18
C LEU A 84 3.73 -7.21 2.18
N ILE A 85 4.04 -7.81 3.34
CA ILE A 85 4.84 -9.05 3.39
C ILE A 85 4.20 -10.12 2.49
N ALA A 86 2.88 -10.31 2.55
CA ALA A 86 2.19 -11.27 1.68
C ALA A 86 2.34 -10.92 0.18
N SER A 87 2.13 -9.65 -0.18
CA SER A 87 2.22 -9.20 -1.58
C SER A 87 3.65 -9.33 -2.15
N PHE A 88 4.66 -9.01 -1.34
CA PHE A 88 6.07 -9.12 -1.71
C PHE A 88 6.53 -10.57 -1.83
N PHE A 89 6.02 -11.46 -0.96
CA PHE A 89 6.28 -12.90 -1.08
C PHE A 89 5.83 -13.42 -2.45
N VAL A 90 4.58 -13.12 -2.84
CA VAL A 90 4.04 -13.54 -4.15
C VAL A 90 4.84 -12.97 -5.29
N GLY A 91 5.15 -11.67 -5.28
CA GLY A 91 5.93 -11.11 -6.37
C GLY A 91 7.37 -11.64 -6.42
N GLY A 92 7.96 -12.07 -5.30
CA GLY A 92 9.20 -12.85 -5.29
C GLY A 92 9.06 -14.19 -6.02
N GLN A 93 7.95 -14.92 -5.81
CA GLN A 93 7.67 -16.15 -6.56
C GLN A 93 7.55 -15.87 -8.06
N GLU A 94 6.81 -14.83 -8.45
CA GLU A 94 6.63 -14.44 -9.86
C GLU A 94 7.93 -13.99 -10.53
N ILE A 95 8.79 -13.26 -9.81
CA ILE A 95 10.12 -12.88 -10.29
C ILE A 95 10.94 -14.11 -10.69
N LYS A 96 10.96 -15.15 -9.84
CA LYS A 96 11.70 -16.37 -10.17
C LYS A 96 11.12 -17.07 -11.40
N LYS A 97 9.78 -17.13 -11.55
CA LYS A 97 9.14 -17.71 -12.75
C LYS A 97 9.62 -17.03 -14.03
N ILE A 98 9.71 -15.70 -14.02
CA ILE A 98 10.20 -14.91 -15.17
C ILE A 98 11.67 -15.20 -15.46
N PHE A 99 12.53 -15.17 -14.44
CA PHE A 99 13.97 -15.36 -14.65
C PHE A 99 14.33 -16.80 -15.02
N CYS A 100 13.65 -17.81 -14.47
CA CYS A 100 13.87 -19.21 -14.78
C CYS A 100 13.09 -19.71 -16.01
N LYS A 101 12.18 -18.90 -16.58
CA LYS A 101 11.24 -19.29 -17.65
C LYS A 101 10.44 -20.55 -17.32
N GLU A 102 10.11 -20.75 -16.04
CA GLU A 102 9.35 -21.90 -15.58
C GLU A 102 7.87 -21.56 -15.52
N ASP A 103 7.07 -22.32 -16.27
CA ASP A 103 5.61 -22.28 -16.18
C ASP A 103 5.19 -23.12 -14.96
N LEU A 104 5.45 -22.59 -13.76
CA LEU A 104 5.04 -23.20 -12.50
C LEU A 104 3.50 -23.11 -12.40
N LYS A 105 2.80 -24.00 -13.10
CA LYS A 105 1.38 -24.26 -12.92
C LYS A 105 1.19 -24.91 -11.56
N VAL A 106 0.98 -24.08 -10.56
CA VAL A 106 0.68 -24.53 -9.22
C VAL A 106 -0.81 -24.80 -9.17
N ASP A 107 -1.22 -26.08 -9.19
CA ASP A 107 -2.63 -26.41 -8.91
C ASP A 107 -3.03 -25.85 -7.55
N ASP A 108 -4.05 -24.99 -7.53
CA ASP A 108 -4.51 -24.34 -6.31
C ASP A 108 -5.04 -25.37 -5.30
N ILE A 109 -4.65 -25.23 -4.03
CA ILE A 109 -5.15 -26.10 -2.95
C ILE A 109 -6.65 -25.86 -2.69
N MET A 110 -7.11 -24.65 -3.00
CA MET A 110 -8.46 -24.18 -2.73
C MET A 110 -9.01 -23.46 -3.95
N ILE A 111 -10.20 -23.86 -4.37
CA ILE A 111 -10.97 -23.18 -5.41
C ILE A 111 -12.06 -22.35 -4.72
N PRO A 112 -12.04 -21.01 -4.86
CA PRO A 112 -13.03 -20.14 -4.23
C PRO A 112 -14.45 -20.46 -4.69
N SER A 113 -15.41 -20.35 -3.78
CA SER A 113 -16.83 -20.38 -4.11
C SER A 113 -17.20 -19.14 -4.93
N LYS A 114 -17.98 -19.37 -5.99
CA LYS A 114 -18.56 -18.32 -6.83
C LYS A 114 -19.94 -17.87 -6.36
N ASP A 115 -20.46 -18.48 -5.28
CA ASP A 115 -21.78 -18.17 -4.78
C ASP A 115 -21.79 -16.79 -4.12
N GLU A 116 -22.54 -15.87 -4.70
CA GLU A 116 -22.75 -14.54 -4.15
C GLU A 116 -23.55 -14.62 -2.84
N THR A 117 -23.04 -14.00 -1.78
CA THR A 117 -23.70 -13.98 -0.45
C THR A 117 -24.18 -12.58 -0.09
N ILE A 118 -23.42 -11.56 -0.49
CA ILE A 118 -23.80 -10.16 -0.46
C ILE A 118 -23.55 -9.61 -1.86
N LEU A 119 -24.37 -8.69 -2.34
CA LEU A 119 -24.19 -8.09 -3.67
C LEU A 119 -22.74 -7.59 -3.87
N GLY A 120 -22.07 -8.04 -4.93
CA GLY A 120 -20.66 -7.77 -5.24
C GLY A 120 -19.63 -8.60 -4.46
N THR A 121 -20.08 -9.50 -3.57
CA THR A 121 -19.19 -10.26 -2.67
C THR A 121 -19.59 -11.74 -2.55
N ASN A 122 -18.70 -12.60 -3.04
CA ASN A 122 -18.87 -14.05 -2.98
C ASN A 122 -18.62 -14.58 -1.58
N SER A 123 -19.10 -15.79 -1.30
CA SER A 123 -18.98 -16.43 0.02
C SER A 123 -17.52 -16.44 0.50
N THR A 124 -16.58 -16.96 -0.30
CA THR A 124 -15.16 -17.00 0.08
C THR A 124 -14.56 -15.62 0.33
N GLN A 125 -15.02 -14.59 -0.39
CA GLN A 125 -14.53 -13.22 -0.24
C GLN A 125 -14.94 -12.63 1.12
N ILE A 126 -16.15 -12.92 1.62
CA ILE A 126 -16.57 -12.54 2.97
C ILE A 126 -15.67 -13.20 4.02
N PHE A 127 -15.39 -14.50 3.85
CA PHE A 127 -14.50 -15.22 4.75
C PHE A 127 -13.08 -14.64 4.75
N PHE A 128 -12.53 -14.33 3.57
CA PHE A 128 -11.23 -13.68 3.45
C PHE A 128 -11.20 -12.30 4.10
N LEU A 129 -12.26 -11.51 3.95
CA LEU A 129 -12.34 -10.18 4.55
C LEU A 129 -12.28 -10.23 6.08
N ILE A 130 -13.17 -11.02 6.70
CA ILE A 130 -13.22 -11.18 8.16
C ILE A 130 -11.90 -11.78 8.66
N ARG A 131 -11.39 -12.79 7.97
CA ARG A 131 -10.13 -13.45 8.33
C ARG A 131 -8.93 -12.50 8.23
N ALA A 132 -8.87 -11.65 7.19
CA ALA A 132 -7.80 -10.68 7.04
C ALA A 132 -7.75 -9.71 8.22
N PHE A 133 -8.90 -9.24 8.70
CA PHE A 133 -8.97 -8.42 9.92
C PHE A 133 -8.35 -9.14 11.13
N PHE A 134 -8.74 -10.40 11.38
CA PHE A 134 -8.18 -11.20 12.47
C PHE A 134 -6.67 -11.45 12.32
N ILE A 135 -6.19 -11.74 11.11
CA ILE A 135 -4.76 -11.95 10.84
C ILE A 135 -3.97 -10.66 11.15
N LEU A 136 -4.41 -9.52 10.62
CA LEU A 136 -3.72 -8.24 10.77
C LEU A 136 -3.62 -7.83 12.26
N ILE A 137 -4.74 -7.88 12.98
CA ILE A 137 -4.77 -7.53 14.41
C ILE A 137 -4.02 -8.57 15.25
N GLY A 138 -4.18 -9.85 14.96
CA GLY A 138 -3.53 -10.93 15.70
C GLY A 138 -2.01 -10.88 15.56
N ILE A 139 -1.49 -10.69 14.35
CA ILE A 139 -0.04 -10.57 14.13
C ILE A 139 0.49 -9.29 14.77
N GLN A 140 -0.21 -8.16 14.64
CA GLN A 140 0.27 -6.88 15.20
C GLN A 140 0.33 -6.87 16.73
N THR A 141 -0.72 -7.39 17.40
CA THR A 141 -0.73 -7.49 18.86
C THR A 141 0.33 -8.48 19.35
N THR A 142 0.47 -9.63 18.70
CA THR A 142 1.54 -10.60 18.99
C THR A 142 2.94 -10.01 18.82
N HIS A 143 3.20 -9.32 17.71
CA HIS A 143 4.47 -8.62 17.49
C HIS A 143 4.74 -7.59 18.59
N SER A 144 3.74 -6.80 18.96
CA SER A 144 3.87 -5.78 20.02
C SER A 144 4.14 -6.40 21.39
N LEU A 145 3.55 -7.56 21.69
CA LEU A 145 3.83 -8.32 22.92
C LEU A 145 5.28 -8.78 22.98
N ILE A 146 5.79 -9.36 21.88
CA ILE A 146 7.14 -9.93 21.81
C ILE A 146 8.21 -8.83 21.89
N VAL A 147 7.99 -7.70 21.22
CA VAL A 147 8.94 -6.57 21.23
C VAL A 147 8.90 -5.79 22.55
N GLY A 148 7.80 -5.89 23.32
CA GLY A 148 7.66 -5.24 24.63
C GLY A 148 7.13 -3.80 24.58
N VAL A 149 6.50 -3.39 23.47
CA VAL A 149 5.99 -2.00 23.27
C VAL A 149 4.57 -1.83 23.83
N GLN A 150 4.20 -2.60 24.86
CA GLN A 150 2.83 -2.63 25.40
C GLN A 150 2.49 -1.34 26.16
N GLY A 151 3.48 -0.72 26.80
CA GLY A 151 3.30 0.48 27.64
C GLY A 151 2.88 1.73 26.87
N ASP A 152 3.11 1.77 25.56
CA ASP A 152 2.84 2.94 24.72
C ASP A 152 1.38 2.99 24.21
N SER A 153 0.57 2.00 24.57
CA SER A 153 -0.79 1.82 24.06
C SER A 153 -1.81 1.70 25.17
N VAL A 154 -2.92 2.44 25.02
CA VAL A 154 -4.08 2.39 25.93
C VAL A 154 -4.62 0.96 26.10
N LEU A 155 -4.45 0.10 25.09
CA LEU A 155 -4.91 -1.28 25.08
C LEU A 155 -3.83 -2.30 25.43
N GLY A 156 -2.63 -1.87 25.82
CA GLY A 156 -1.46 -2.73 26.02
C GLY A 156 -1.72 -3.91 26.96
N LYS A 157 -2.38 -3.68 28.09
CA LYS A 157 -2.76 -4.72 29.06
C LYS A 157 -3.64 -5.83 28.45
N SER A 158 -4.40 -5.52 27.40
CA SER A 158 -5.32 -6.45 26.73
C SER A 158 -4.71 -7.14 25.51
N TYR A 159 -3.45 -6.85 25.14
CA TYR A 159 -2.85 -7.39 23.91
C TYR A 159 -2.75 -8.90 23.89
N MET A 160 -2.50 -9.56 25.03
CA MET A 160 -2.47 -11.02 25.11
C MET A 160 -3.82 -11.64 24.75
N LEU A 161 -4.91 -11.08 25.30
CA LEU A 161 -6.27 -11.52 25.00
C LEU A 161 -6.62 -11.29 23.52
N LEU A 162 -6.30 -10.09 23.00
CA LEU A 162 -6.57 -9.74 21.61
C LEU A 162 -5.78 -10.61 20.62
N ALA A 163 -4.51 -10.89 20.92
CA ALA A 163 -3.66 -11.78 20.13
C ALA A 163 -4.23 -13.19 20.08
N TYR A 164 -4.57 -13.76 21.24
CA TYR A 164 -5.16 -15.09 21.33
C TYR A 164 -6.48 -15.18 20.54
N LEU A 165 -7.42 -14.28 20.80
CA LEU A 165 -8.72 -14.25 20.14
C LEU A 165 -8.56 -14.17 18.62
N SER A 166 -7.73 -13.22 18.16
CA SER A 166 -7.54 -12.95 16.74
C SER A 166 -6.86 -14.12 16.03
N ILE A 167 -5.84 -14.74 16.61
CA ILE A 167 -5.15 -15.89 15.98
C ILE A 167 -6.08 -17.10 15.92
N VAL A 168 -6.79 -17.42 17.01
CA VAL A 168 -7.71 -18.57 17.03
C VAL A 168 -8.83 -18.40 16.02
N LEU A 169 -9.46 -17.21 15.99
CA LEU A 169 -10.50 -16.91 15.00
C LEU A 169 -9.94 -16.93 13.58
N ALA A 170 -8.74 -16.38 13.35
CA ALA A 170 -8.07 -16.48 12.05
C ALA A 170 -7.85 -17.93 11.62
N ILE A 171 -7.52 -18.86 12.52
CA ILE A 171 -7.33 -20.28 12.18
C ILE A 171 -8.64 -20.93 11.77
N ILE A 172 -9.70 -20.73 12.56
CA ILE A 172 -10.98 -21.44 12.43
C ILE A 172 -11.84 -20.88 11.29
N PHE A 173 -11.75 -19.57 11.01
CA PHE A 173 -12.60 -18.91 10.02
C PHE A 173 -12.16 -19.24 8.59
N ILE A 174 -12.72 -20.32 8.04
CA ILE A 174 -12.51 -20.82 6.67
C ILE A 174 -13.87 -21.03 6.02
N ASP A 175 -13.97 -20.63 4.75
CA ASP A 175 -15.19 -20.82 3.97
C ASP A 175 -15.58 -22.30 3.88
N ASN A 176 -16.82 -22.59 4.25
CA ASN A 176 -17.39 -23.93 4.18
C ASN A 176 -17.86 -24.31 2.77
N LYS A 177 -18.09 -23.34 1.88
CA LYS A 177 -18.49 -23.55 0.48
C LYS A 177 -17.30 -23.67 -0.48
N ALA A 178 -16.09 -23.32 -0.06
CA ALA A 178 -14.89 -23.47 -0.87
C ALA A 178 -14.51 -24.94 -1.06
N LYS A 179 -14.05 -25.31 -2.26
CA LYS A 179 -13.53 -26.65 -2.53
C LYS A 179 -12.07 -26.72 -2.12
N ILE A 180 -11.76 -27.50 -1.09
CA ILE A 180 -10.41 -27.62 -0.52
C ILE A 180 -9.95 -29.07 -0.64
N ALA A 181 -8.80 -29.31 -1.28
CA ALA A 181 -8.27 -30.66 -1.49
C ALA A 181 -7.99 -31.39 -0.16
N SER A 182 -7.39 -30.70 0.82
CA SER A 182 -7.19 -31.22 2.17
C SER A 182 -7.30 -30.12 3.21
N LYS A 183 -8.36 -30.16 4.03
CA LYS A 183 -8.65 -29.16 5.07
C LYS A 183 -7.53 -29.05 6.10
N GLN A 184 -7.00 -30.19 6.56
CA GLN A 184 -5.93 -30.22 7.55
C GLN A 184 -4.64 -29.58 7.04
N VAL A 185 -4.23 -29.91 5.80
CA VAL A 185 -3.04 -29.31 5.18
C VAL A 185 -3.24 -27.81 4.97
N TYR A 186 -4.43 -27.41 4.52
CA TYR A 186 -4.76 -26.01 4.30
C TYR A 186 -4.69 -25.18 5.61
N ILE A 187 -5.27 -25.68 6.71
CA ILE A 187 -5.20 -25.03 8.02
C ILE A 187 -3.75 -24.93 8.52
N ARG A 188 -2.99 -26.04 8.46
CA ARG A 188 -1.58 -26.07 8.90
C ARG A 188 -0.73 -25.09 8.12
N LYS A 189 -0.93 -24.99 6.80
CA LYS A 189 -0.27 -23.98 5.97
C LYS A 189 -0.59 -22.57 6.41
N GLY A 190 -1.86 -22.27 6.69
CA GLY A 190 -2.26 -20.95 7.20
C GLY A 190 -1.57 -20.58 8.50
N PHE A 191 -1.41 -21.53 9.42
CA PHE A 191 -0.65 -21.33 10.65
C PHE A 191 0.84 -21.07 10.38
N VAL A 192 1.48 -21.90 9.54
CA VAL A 192 2.88 -21.71 9.14
C VAL A 192 3.09 -20.35 8.50
N GLU A 193 2.17 -19.89 7.66
CA GLU A 193 2.22 -18.57 7.03
C GLU A 193 2.15 -17.43 8.06
N MET A 194 1.28 -17.52 9.08
CA MET A 194 1.24 -16.51 10.15
C MET A 194 2.54 -16.47 10.95
N VAL A 195 3.09 -17.64 11.31
CA VAL A 195 4.38 -17.74 12.02
C VAL A 195 5.51 -17.19 11.17
N ALA A 196 5.52 -17.47 9.86
CA ALA A 196 6.51 -16.95 8.94
C ALA A 196 6.45 -15.42 8.82
N ILE A 197 5.24 -14.84 8.67
CA ILE A 197 5.05 -13.39 8.64
C ILE A 197 5.57 -12.74 9.94
N LEU A 198 5.22 -13.31 11.09
CA LEU A 198 5.72 -12.84 12.39
C LEU A 198 7.26 -12.94 12.47
N GLY A 199 7.84 -14.05 12.01
CA GLY A 199 9.28 -14.25 11.93
C GLY A 199 9.97 -13.20 11.03
N ILE A 200 9.39 -12.87 9.89
CA ILE A 200 9.88 -11.81 8.99
C ILE A 200 9.84 -10.45 9.69
N LEU A 201 8.77 -10.12 10.42
CA LEU A 201 8.68 -8.87 11.19
C LEU A 201 9.78 -8.79 12.26
N MET A 202 9.95 -9.86 13.04
CA MET A 202 10.98 -9.90 14.09
C MET A 202 12.40 -9.81 13.52
N LEU A 203 12.68 -10.57 12.46
CA LEU A 203 13.99 -10.57 11.82
C LEU A 203 14.30 -9.20 11.17
N SER A 204 13.33 -8.62 10.48
CA SER A 204 13.49 -7.29 9.88
C SER A 204 13.69 -6.20 10.91
N LEU A 205 13.01 -6.25 12.07
CA LEU A 205 13.21 -5.30 13.16
C LEU A 205 14.62 -5.41 13.73
N LYS A 206 15.10 -6.64 13.96
CA LYS A 206 16.46 -6.89 14.44
C LYS A 206 17.51 -6.37 13.46
N ILE A 207 17.37 -6.67 12.17
CA ILE A 207 18.29 -6.17 11.14
C ILE A 207 18.25 -4.65 11.05
N ALA A 208 17.06 -4.04 11.04
CA ALA A 208 16.93 -2.58 11.03
C ALA A 208 17.63 -1.93 12.22
N SER A 209 17.51 -2.52 13.40
CA SER A 209 18.16 -2.03 14.62
C SER A 209 19.68 -2.18 14.57
N MET A 210 20.18 -3.27 13.98
CA MET A 210 21.62 -3.51 13.77
C MET A 210 22.24 -2.57 12.72
N VAL A 211 21.49 -2.20 11.69
CA VAL A 211 21.95 -1.32 10.60
C VAL A 211 21.80 0.16 10.95
N LYS A 212 20.88 0.51 11.86
CA LYS A 212 20.59 1.89 12.30
C LYS A 212 21.82 2.73 12.63
N PRO A 213 22.90 2.22 13.26
CA PRO A 213 24.12 3.01 13.52
C PRO A 213 24.87 3.45 12.26
N PHE A 214 24.64 2.78 11.13
CA PHE A 214 25.28 3.09 9.85
C PHE A 214 24.36 3.90 8.95
N ILE A 215 23.11 3.46 8.81
CA ILE A 215 22.07 4.10 7.98
C ILE A 215 20.71 3.84 8.64
N ALA A 216 19.93 4.90 8.87
CA ALA A 216 18.60 4.83 9.48
C ALA A 216 17.51 4.24 8.54
N LEU A 217 17.68 3.00 8.07
CA LEU A 217 16.71 2.32 7.21
C LEU A 217 15.50 1.78 8.03
N PRO A 218 14.25 1.97 7.57
CA PRO A 218 13.07 1.52 8.30
C PRO A 218 12.90 -0.01 8.26
N GLN A 219 12.24 -0.59 9.26
CA GLN A 219 11.95 -2.05 9.34
C GLN A 219 11.28 -2.60 8.08
N ILE A 220 10.31 -1.86 7.52
CA ILE A 220 9.55 -2.29 6.34
C ILE A 220 10.46 -2.67 5.17
N PHE A 221 11.59 -1.98 5.02
CA PHE A 221 12.54 -2.19 3.94
C PHE A 221 13.08 -3.62 3.98
N PHE A 222 13.59 -4.01 5.14
CA PHE A 222 14.10 -5.36 5.36
C PHE A 222 12.99 -6.40 5.29
N ALA A 223 11.79 -6.10 5.81
CA ALA A 223 10.66 -7.02 5.77
C ALA A 223 10.28 -7.40 4.34
N MET A 224 10.21 -6.41 3.44
CA MET A 224 9.91 -6.62 2.03
C MET A 224 11.02 -7.36 1.29
N LEU A 225 12.30 -7.02 1.54
CA LEU A 225 13.44 -7.70 0.90
C LEU A 225 13.52 -9.17 1.31
N ILE A 226 13.35 -9.46 2.60
CA ILE A 226 13.31 -10.83 3.13
C ILE A 226 12.11 -11.56 2.55
N SER A 227 10.93 -10.94 2.52
CA SER A 227 9.72 -11.58 1.99
C SER A 227 9.84 -11.92 0.51
N ALA A 228 10.32 -10.99 -0.31
CA ALA A 228 10.58 -11.22 -1.74
C ALA A 228 11.64 -12.31 -1.96
N GLY A 229 12.72 -12.30 -1.17
CA GLY A 229 13.76 -13.33 -1.17
C GLY A 229 13.21 -14.72 -0.83
N LEU A 230 12.41 -14.82 0.22
CA LEU A 230 11.72 -16.06 0.58
C LEU A 230 10.74 -16.50 -0.51
N GLY A 231 10.03 -15.57 -1.15
CA GLY A 231 9.19 -15.85 -2.31
C GLY A 231 9.98 -16.51 -3.46
N MET A 232 11.15 -15.96 -3.79
CA MET A 232 12.03 -16.56 -4.81
C MET A 232 12.52 -17.96 -4.39
N ILE A 233 12.94 -18.14 -3.13
CA ILE A 233 13.41 -19.44 -2.64
C ILE A 233 12.26 -20.47 -2.67
N PHE A 234 11.09 -20.08 -2.16
CA PHE A 234 9.90 -20.92 -2.01
C PHE A 234 8.88 -20.69 -3.14
N SER A 235 9.33 -20.62 -4.39
CA SER A 235 8.45 -20.41 -5.56
C SER A 235 7.38 -21.46 -5.75
N ASN A 236 7.59 -22.67 -5.22
CA ASN A 236 6.64 -23.78 -5.30
C ASN A 236 5.66 -23.81 -4.12
N TRP A 237 5.74 -22.84 -3.20
CA TRP A 237 4.84 -22.77 -2.06
C TRP A 237 3.43 -22.40 -2.52
N LYS A 238 2.52 -23.37 -2.40
CA LYS A 238 1.09 -23.14 -2.64
C LYS A 238 0.44 -22.43 -1.45
N PHE A 239 -0.32 -21.37 -1.72
CA PHE A 239 -0.93 -20.52 -0.70
C PHE A 239 -1.93 -21.26 0.19
N GLY A 240 -1.75 -21.07 1.48
CA GLY A 240 -2.72 -21.36 2.50
C GLY A 240 -3.73 -20.22 2.68
N PRO A 241 -4.64 -20.38 3.64
CA PRO A 241 -5.72 -19.42 3.87
C PRO A 241 -5.24 -18.08 4.42
N THR A 242 -4.03 -17.98 4.96
CA THR A 242 -3.51 -16.71 5.49
C THR A 242 -3.04 -15.81 4.35
N LEU A 243 -2.20 -16.33 3.45
CA LEU A 243 -1.77 -15.57 2.27
C LEU A 243 -2.96 -15.23 1.37
N ASN A 244 -3.86 -16.18 1.09
CA ASN A 244 -5.04 -15.90 0.27
C ASN A 244 -5.92 -14.78 0.84
N ALA A 245 -6.17 -14.76 2.15
CA ALA A 245 -6.94 -13.71 2.79
C ALA A 245 -6.23 -12.35 2.76
N LEU A 246 -4.92 -12.31 3.01
CA LEU A 246 -4.14 -11.07 2.99
C LEU A 246 -4.00 -10.48 1.58
N LEU A 247 -3.79 -11.31 0.55
CA LEU A 247 -3.70 -10.86 -0.84
C LEU A 247 -5.03 -10.26 -1.32
N PHE A 248 -6.14 -10.86 -0.92
CA PHE A 248 -7.47 -10.40 -1.31
C PHE A 248 -7.93 -9.15 -0.52
N ALA A 249 -7.89 -9.21 0.82
CA ALA A 249 -8.53 -8.21 1.69
C ALA A 249 -7.55 -7.48 2.63
N GLY A 250 -6.29 -7.91 2.72
CA GLY A 250 -5.30 -7.29 3.62
C GLY A 250 -5.13 -5.80 3.35
N ILE A 251 -4.80 -5.42 2.11
CA ILE A 251 -4.67 -4.01 1.72
C ILE A 251 -6.00 -3.25 1.89
N PRO A 252 -7.16 -3.70 1.37
CA PRO A 252 -8.44 -3.03 1.59
C PRO A 252 -8.77 -2.73 3.05
N VAL A 253 -8.55 -3.67 3.97
CA VAL A 253 -8.83 -3.49 5.41
C VAL A 253 -7.86 -2.49 6.05
N VAL A 254 -6.56 -2.57 5.72
CA VAL A 254 -5.55 -1.60 6.17
C VAL A 254 -5.90 -0.19 5.68
N LEU A 255 -6.26 -0.07 4.41
CA LEU A 255 -6.62 1.21 3.78
C LEU A 255 -7.86 1.81 4.43
N ALA A 256 -8.90 1.01 4.68
CA ALA A 256 -10.10 1.46 5.38
C ALA A 256 -9.78 2.10 6.75
N GLY A 257 -8.94 1.44 7.55
CA GLY A 257 -8.49 2.00 8.84
C GLY A 257 -7.65 3.26 8.66
N SER A 258 -6.74 3.27 7.68
CA SER A 258 -5.87 4.41 7.39
C SER A 258 -6.65 5.64 6.94
N PHE A 259 -7.68 5.48 6.12
CA PHE A 259 -8.53 6.60 5.68
C PHE A 259 -9.45 7.11 6.77
N LEU A 260 -9.95 6.24 7.66
CA LEU A 260 -10.74 6.70 8.81
C LEU A 260 -9.88 7.62 9.70
N VAL A 261 -8.66 7.19 10.03
CA VAL A 261 -7.71 8.00 10.81
C VAL A 261 -7.29 9.25 10.02
N GLY A 262 -7.01 9.13 8.73
CA GLY A 262 -6.61 10.24 7.87
C GLY A 262 -7.68 11.32 7.74
N GLY A 263 -8.93 10.92 7.50
CA GLY A 263 -10.08 11.81 7.43
C GLY A 263 -10.30 12.59 8.73
N SER A 264 -10.08 11.95 9.88
CA SER A 264 -10.19 12.62 11.19
C SER A 264 -9.18 13.76 11.38
N ARG A 265 -8.01 13.69 10.72
CA ARG A 265 -6.96 14.71 10.80
C ARG A 265 -7.07 15.76 9.70
N MET A 266 -8.04 15.64 8.79
CA MET A 266 -8.13 16.49 7.61
C MET A 266 -8.28 17.97 7.98
N ALA A 267 -9.17 18.30 8.94
CA ALA A 267 -9.42 19.69 9.34
C ALA A 267 -8.22 20.36 10.05
N ASP A 268 -7.48 19.59 10.86
CA ASP A 268 -6.35 20.12 11.61
C ASP A 268 -5.11 20.29 10.77
N ALA A 269 -4.91 19.42 9.77
CA ALA A 269 -3.79 19.54 8.85
C ALA A 269 -3.80 20.88 8.10
N PHE A 270 -4.98 21.41 7.76
CA PHE A 270 -5.12 22.74 7.13
C PHE A 270 -4.68 23.91 8.02
N LYS A 271 -4.56 23.72 9.33
CA LYS A 271 -4.17 24.77 10.29
C LYS A 271 -2.66 24.85 10.50
N ILE A 272 -1.90 23.86 10.02
CA ILE A 272 -0.45 23.79 10.24
C ILE A 272 0.27 24.72 9.26
N ALA A 273 1.11 25.61 9.79
CA ALA A 273 1.91 26.53 8.99
C ALA A 273 2.84 25.77 8.02
N GLY A 274 2.90 26.19 6.76
CA GLY A 274 3.70 25.52 5.71
C GLY A 274 3.00 24.34 5.00
N VAL A 275 1.90 23.79 5.55
CA VAL A 275 1.17 22.68 4.91
C VAL A 275 0.51 23.10 3.60
N LYS A 276 0.21 24.38 3.40
CA LYS A 276 -0.34 24.88 2.12
C LYS A 276 0.55 24.51 0.93
N ASN A 277 1.87 24.74 1.02
CA ASN A 277 2.80 24.43 -0.08
C ASN A 277 2.95 22.91 -0.26
N VAL A 278 2.99 22.17 0.85
CA VAL A 278 2.96 20.70 0.85
C VAL A 278 1.71 20.16 0.15
N MET A 279 0.55 20.77 0.37
CA MET A 279 -0.72 20.36 -0.21
C MET A 279 -0.81 20.68 -1.70
N ILE A 280 -0.41 21.89 -2.10
CA ILE A 280 -0.42 22.30 -3.50
C ILE A 280 0.48 21.38 -4.31
N TYR A 281 1.70 21.12 -3.83
CA TYR A 281 2.58 20.14 -4.47
C TYR A 281 2.04 18.72 -4.36
N GLY A 282 1.56 18.29 -3.20
CA GLY A 282 1.06 16.94 -2.99
C GLY A 282 -0.06 16.58 -3.97
N PHE A 283 -1.02 17.48 -4.18
CA PHE A 283 -2.08 17.31 -5.16
C PHE A 283 -1.55 17.41 -6.61
N SER A 284 -0.86 18.51 -6.94
CA SER A 284 -0.43 18.77 -8.32
C SER A 284 0.62 17.78 -8.79
N GLY A 285 1.56 17.43 -7.92
CA GLY A 285 2.57 16.42 -8.11
C GLY A 285 1.96 15.04 -8.33
N GLN A 286 0.89 14.69 -7.62
CA GLN A 286 0.21 13.42 -7.90
C GLN A 286 -0.41 13.38 -9.29
N VAL A 287 -1.12 14.45 -9.68
CA VAL A 287 -1.65 14.57 -11.04
C VAL A 287 -0.49 14.49 -12.05
N PHE A 288 0.59 15.24 -11.82
CA PHE A 288 1.75 15.26 -12.70
C PHE A 288 2.41 13.89 -12.85
N TRP A 289 2.85 13.25 -11.76
CA TRP A 289 3.62 12.00 -11.81
C TRP A 289 2.79 10.82 -12.30
N MET A 290 1.50 10.76 -11.93
CA MET A 290 0.58 9.75 -12.42
C MET A 290 0.33 9.92 -13.92
N PHE A 291 -0.17 11.08 -14.33
CA PHE A 291 -0.62 11.27 -15.71
C PHE A 291 0.53 11.48 -16.69
N SER A 292 1.68 12.00 -16.28
CA SER A 292 2.89 12.01 -17.12
C SER A 292 3.42 10.59 -17.37
N GLY A 293 3.42 9.73 -16.35
CA GLY A 293 3.78 8.32 -16.51
C GLY A 293 2.83 7.60 -17.48
N LEU A 294 1.52 7.80 -17.31
CA LEU A 294 0.51 7.29 -18.25
C LEU A 294 0.69 7.86 -19.66
N ALA A 295 0.97 9.15 -19.80
CA ALA A 295 1.23 9.78 -21.09
C ALA A 295 2.45 9.15 -21.78
N ILE A 296 3.53 8.88 -21.05
CA ILE A 296 4.70 8.17 -21.60
C ILE A 296 4.30 6.77 -22.06
N LEU A 297 3.61 5.99 -21.23
CA LEU A 297 3.16 4.65 -21.60
C LEU A 297 2.23 4.63 -22.82
N ILE A 298 1.29 5.57 -22.90
CA ILE A 298 0.29 5.63 -23.96
C ILE A 298 0.90 6.16 -25.27
N PHE A 299 1.58 7.31 -25.22
CA PHE A 299 2.02 8.01 -26.43
C PHE A 299 3.40 7.57 -26.89
N LEU A 300 4.36 7.39 -25.96
CA LEU A 300 5.73 7.03 -26.31
C LEU A 300 5.90 5.51 -26.40
N CYS A 301 5.41 4.75 -25.42
CA CYS A 301 5.52 3.29 -25.42
C CYS A 301 4.48 2.60 -26.30
N LYS A 302 3.45 3.34 -26.78
CA LYS A 302 2.30 2.80 -27.55
C LYS A 302 1.52 1.69 -26.81
N SER A 303 1.49 1.75 -25.48
CA SER A 303 0.89 0.73 -24.61
C SER A 303 -0.37 1.26 -23.92
N ASN A 304 -1.46 1.43 -24.67
CA ASN A 304 -2.73 1.92 -24.13
C ASN A 304 -3.70 0.77 -23.76
N ASN A 305 -3.32 -0.03 -22.76
CA ASN A 305 -4.20 -1.06 -22.19
C ASN A 305 -4.09 -1.11 -20.67
N VAL A 306 -5.22 -1.18 -19.95
CA VAL A 306 -5.29 -1.26 -18.48
C VAL A 306 -4.40 -2.37 -17.90
N ARG A 307 -4.27 -3.52 -18.59
CA ARG A 307 -3.41 -4.64 -18.18
C ARG A 307 -1.91 -4.28 -18.10
N ASN A 308 -1.50 -3.18 -18.75
CA ASN A 308 -0.14 -2.64 -18.74
C ASN A 308 -0.08 -1.34 -17.92
N LEU A 309 -1.03 -0.43 -18.15
CA LEU A 309 -1.08 0.88 -17.51
C LEU A 309 -1.20 0.79 -15.99
N ALA A 310 -2.10 -0.07 -15.48
CA ALA A 310 -2.34 -0.19 -14.05
C ALA A 310 -1.13 -0.79 -13.30
N PRO A 311 -0.63 -1.98 -13.65
CA PRO A 311 0.54 -2.54 -12.97
C PRO A 311 1.81 -1.71 -13.23
N GLY A 312 1.95 -1.11 -14.42
CA GLY A 312 3.05 -0.19 -14.74
C GLY A 312 3.09 1.00 -13.79
N MET A 313 1.96 1.67 -13.56
CA MET A 313 1.89 2.80 -12.61
C MET A 313 1.89 2.37 -11.14
N ALA A 314 1.33 1.20 -10.81
CA ALA A 314 1.43 0.62 -9.47
C ALA A 314 2.89 0.41 -9.07
N GLY A 315 3.73 -0.11 -9.98
CA GLY A 315 5.17 -0.22 -9.78
C GLY A 315 5.90 1.12 -9.85
N ALA A 316 5.66 1.90 -10.91
CA ALA A 316 6.40 3.14 -11.21
C ALA A 316 6.29 4.23 -10.15
N LEU A 317 5.24 4.19 -9.35
CA LEU A 317 5.04 5.13 -8.25
C LEU A 317 4.98 4.40 -6.89
N SER A 318 5.15 3.07 -6.88
CA SER A 318 4.84 2.20 -5.74
C SER A 318 3.46 2.54 -5.14
N HIS A 319 2.49 2.81 -6.00
CA HIS A 319 1.25 3.51 -5.66
C HIS A 319 0.27 2.61 -4.93
N SER A 320 -0.07 2.98 -3.70
CA SER A 320 -0.82 2.11 -2.78
C SER A 320 -2.22 1.72 -3.26
N GLY A 321 -2.96 2.70 -3.79
CA GLY A 321 -4.30 2.47 -4.32
C GLY A 321 -4.31 1.51 -5.52
N LEU A 322 -3.55 1.80 -6.57
CA LEU A 322 -3.44 0.95 -7.76
C LEU A 322 -2.90 -0.44 -7.44
N THR A 323 -1.94 -0.54 -6.53
CA THR A 323 -1.46 -1.85 -6.04
C THR A 323 -2.62 -2.67 -5.50
N GLY A 324 -3.40 -2.12 -4.57
CA GLY A 324 -4.55 -2.82 -4.00
C GLY A 324 -5.61 -3.16 -5.05
N ALA A 325 -5.86 -2.26 -6.01
CA ALA A 325 -6.86 -2.49 -7.05
C ALA A 325 -6.42 -3.60 -8.02
N CYS A 326 -5.12 -3.68 -8.34
CA CYS A 326 -4.57 -4.78 -9.12
C CYS A 326 -4.61 -6.09 -8.32
N THR A 327 -4.06 -6.14 -7.11
CA THR A 327 -3.98 -7.39 -6.32
C THR A 327 -5.33 -7.91 -5.87
N GLY A 328 -6.30 -7.01 -5.65
CA GLY A 328 -7.70 -7.36 -5.37
C GLY A 328 -8.46 -7.90 -6.58
N GLY A 329 -7.87 -7.85 -7.78
CA GLY A 329 -8.47 -8.35 -9.03
C GLY A 329 -9.41 -7.37 -9.72
N ASP A 330 -9.58 -6.15 -9.20
CA ASP A 330 -10.56 -5.16 -9.69
C ASP A 330 -10.27 -4.72 -11.13
N LEU A 331 -9.01 -4.81 -11.59
CA LEU A 331 -8.56 -4.41 -12.93
C LEU A 331 -8.26 -5.60 -13.86
N GLY A 332 -8.69 -6.80 -13.48
CA GLY A 332 -8.57 -8.03 -14.26
C GLY A 332 -7.34 -8.88 -13.90
N GLU A 333 -7.39 -10.16 -14.29
CA GLU A 333 -6.41 -11.19 -13.89
C GLU A 333 -4.98 -10.88 -14.32
N LYS A 334 -4.78 -10.40 -15.56
CA LYS A 334 -3.45 -10.01 -16.04
C LYS A 334 -2.84 -8.84 -15.26
N ALA A 335 -3.66 -7.88 -14.82
CA ALA A 335 -3.17 -6.79 -13.98
C ALA A 335 -2.81 -7.30 -12.58
N ALA A 336 -3.61 -8.22 -12.04
CA ALA A 336 -3.39 -8.86 -10.74
C ALA A 336 -2.10 -9.69 -10.70
N SER A 337 -1.79 -10.43 -11.77
CA SER A 337 -0.54 -11.22 -11.84
C SER A 337 0.70 -10.35 -12.05
N ARG A 338 0.58 -9.24 -12.80
CA ARG A 338 1.71 -8.35 -13.10
C ARG A 338 2.06 -7.39 -11.97
N ALA A 339 1.09 -6.92 -11.19
CA ALA A 339 1.34 -5.91 -10.16
C ALA A 339 2.36 -6.34 -9.09
N PRO A 340 2.33 -7.57 -8.54
CA PRO A 340 3.36 -8.04 -7.61
C PRO A 340 4.77 -7.97 -8.20
N ILE A 341 4.95 -8.28 -9.48
CA ILE A 341 6.24 -8.18 -10.17
C ILE A 341 6.68 -6.70 -10.27
N MET A 342 5.77 -5.84 -10.70
CA MET A 342 6.04 -4.41 -10.92
C MET A 342 6.38 -3.66 -9.64
N ILE A 343 5.94 -4.13 -8.47
CA ILE A 343 6.24 -3.49 -7.19
C ILE A 343 7.57 -4.01 -6.62
N ASN A 344 7.88 -5.29 -6.79
CA ASN A 344 9.10 -5.87 -6.21
C ASN A 344 10.39 -5.38 -6.89
N ILE A 345 10.41 -5.25 -8.21
CA ILE A 345 11.65 -4.89 -8.93
C ILE A 345 12.13 -3.48 -8.60
N PRO A 346 11.28 -2.45 -8.67
CA PRO A 346 11.66 -1.14 -8.20
C PRO A 346 12.06 -1.16 -6.72
N PHE A 347 11.44 -2.03 -5.90
CA PHE A 347 11.79 -2.18 -4.48
C PHE A 347 13.25 -2.55 -4.21
N PHE A 348 13.87 -3.42 -5.01
CA PHE A 348 15.31 -3.66 -4.91
C PHE A 348 16.12 -2.37 -5.10
N GLY A 349 15.67 -1.50 -6.00
CA GLY A 349 16.21 -0.17 -6.20
C GLY A 349 16.13 0.74 -4.98
N HIS A 350 15.20 0.49 -4.05
CA HIS A 350 15.02 1.33 -2.88
C HIS A 350 16.13 1.19 -1.85
N VAL A 351 16.99 0.17 -1.94
CA VAL A 351 18.24 0.12 -1.15
C VAL A 351 19.00 1.44 -1.38
N PHE A 352 19.18 1.82 -2.65
CA PHE A 352 19.91 3.02 -3.03
C PHE A 352 19.09 4.28 -2.70
N VAL A 353 17.79 4.26 -2.99
CA VAL A 353 16.89 5.39 -2.74
C VAL A 353 16.89 5.78 -1.26
N PHE A 354 16.59 4.83 -0.38
CA PHE A 354 16.50 5.11 1.05
C PHE A 354 17.85 5.32 1.71
N SER A 355 18.93 4.73 1.21
CA SER A 355 20.26 5.02 1.76
C SER A 355 20.63 6.49 1.53
N ILE A 356 20.34 7.03 0.33
CA ILE A 356 20.60 8.43 0.01
C ILE A 356 19.66 9.36 0.76
N LEU A 357 18.37 9.01 0.86
CA LEU A 357 17.40 9.80 1.62
C LEU A 357 17.69 9.79 3.12
N ALA A 358 18.13 8.67 3.69
CA ALA A 358 18.54 8.58 5.09
C ALA A 358 19.79 9.44 5.36
N ALA A 359 20.81 9.35 4.51
CA ALA A 359 21.99 10.22 4.60
C ALA A 359 21.63 11.71 4.42
N SER A 360 20.65 12.01 3.57
CA SER A 360 20.12 13.37 3.41
C SER A 360 19.34 13.84 4.65
N ALA A 361 18.57 12.95 5.27
CA ALA A 361 17.82 13.23 6.51
C ALA A 361 18.74 13.56 7.68
N GLU A 362 19.84 12.83 7.84
CA GLU A 362 20.86 13.12 8.86
C GLU A 362 21.52 14.48 8.66
N ARG A 363 21.69 14.93 7.41
CA ARG A 363 22.23 16.26 7.07
C ARG A 363 21.19 17.38 7.07
N GLY A 364 19.90 17.06 7.21
CA GLY A 364 18.80 18.02 7.12
C GLY A 364 18.55 18.62 5.72
N SER A 365 19.24 18.14 4.68
CA SER A 365 19.10 18.64 3.30
C SER A 365 19.40 17.56 2.27
N ILE A 366 18.80 17.66 1.08
CA ILE A 366 19.05 16.70 -0.01
C ILE A 366 20.47 16.87 -0.57
N ILE A 367 21.18 15.74 -0.71
CA ILE A 367 22.49 15.71 -1.37
C ILE A 367 22.29 15.74 -2.89
N VAL A 368 22.10 16.95 -3.43
CA VAL A 368 21.78 17.17 -4.87
C VAL A 368 22.80 16.52 -5.80
N ALA A 369 24.09 16.53 -5.42
CA ALA A 369 25.16 15.90 -6.19
C ALA A 369 24.96 14.38 -6.39
N TRP A 370 24.23 13.71 -5.51
CA TRP A 370 23.94 12.27 -5.60
C TRP A 370 22.59 12.02 -6.27
N THR A 371 21.61 12.92 -6.09
CA THR A 371 20.28 12.74 -6.68
C THR A 371 20.27 13.04 -8.18
N LEU A 372 21.03 14.03 -8.64
CA LEU A 372 21.02 14.43 -10.06
C LEU A 372 21.53 13.33 -11.02
N PRO A 373 22.66 12.65 -10.75
CA PRO A 373 23.08 11.51 -11.56
C PRO A 373 22.06 10.37 -11.56
N LEU A 374 21.38 10.11 -10.43
CA LEU A 374 20.35 9.08 -10.35
C LEU A 374 19.11 9.42 -11.16
N ILE A 375 18.69 10.70 -11.18
CA ILE A 375 17.62 11.15 -12.06
C ILE A 375 18.00 10.91 -13.53
N CYS A 376 19.24 11.23 -13.92
CA CYS A 376 19.73 10.97 -15.28
C CYS A 376 19.70 9.46 -15.62
N VAL A 377 20.14 8.59 -14.70
CA VAL A 377 20.06 7.14 -14.87
C VAL A 377 18.61 6.67 -14.99
N GLY A 378 17.72 7.17 -14.13
CA GLY A 378 16.29 6.85 -14.19
C GLY A 378 15.67 7.24 -15.53
N LEU A 379 15.98 8.43 -16.05
CA LEU A 379 15.54 8.89 -17.37
C LEU A 379 16.10 8.00 -18.49
N ALA A 380 17.37 7.60 -18.43
CA ALA A 380 17.96 6.69 -19.41
C ALA A 380 17.24 5.33 -19.42
N ILE A 381 16.88 4.80 -18.25
CA ILE A 381 16.12 3.56 -18.12
C ILE A 381 14.69 3.73 -18.68
N VAL A 382 14.04 4.88 -18.45
CA VAL A 382 12.73 5.17 -19.06
C VAL A 382 12.83 5.20 -20.58
N VAL A 383 13.85 5.85 -21.13
CA VAL A 383 14.11 5.86 -22.59
C VAL A 383 14.30 4.44 -23.13
N PHE A 384 15.05 3.60 -22.42
CA PHE A 384 15.22 2.20 -22.79
C PHE A 384 13.90 1.40 -22.73
N SER A 385 13.08 1.65 -21.70
CA SER A 385 11.77 1.01 -21.53
C SER A 385 10.80 1.32 -22.68
N ILE A 386 10.86 2.55 -23.21
CA ILE A 386 10.08 2.94 -24.39
C ILE A 386 10.44 2.06 -25.59
N GLY A 387 11.74 1.83 -25.81
CA GLY A 387 12.22 0.95 -26.87
C GLY A 387 11.74 -0.49 -26.72
N THR A 388 11.79 -1.04 -25.49
CA THR A 388 11.32 -2.42 -25.19
C THR A 388 9.81 -2.55 -25.39
N LEU A 389 9.01 -1.65 -24.80
CA LEU A 389 7.55 -1.72 -24.86
C LEU A 389 6.99 -1.53 -26.26
N ARG A 390 7.59 -0.64 -27.08
CA ARG A 390 7.18 -0.47 -28.48
C ARG A 390 7.42 -1.72 -29.33
N LYS A 391 8.40 -2.54 -28.97
CA LYS A 391 8.76 -3.77 -29.68
C LYS A 391 8.02 -5.00 -29.16
N ALA A 392 7.28 -4.87 -28.05
CA ALA A 392 6.62 -6.02 -27.43
C ALA A 392 5.50 -6.60 -28.30
N ASP A 393 4.80 -5.79 -29.09
CA ASP A 393 3.74 -6.22 -30.03
C ASP A 393 2.72 -7.23 -29.45
N GLY A 394 2.38 -7.05 -28.16
CA GLY A 394 1.45 -7.94 -27.44
C GLY A 394 2.08 -9.19 -26.80
N ASP A 395 3.39 -9.41 -26.95
CA ASP A 395 4.15 -10.44 -26.24
C ASP A 395 4.20 -10.17 -24.73
N ASP A 396 3.69 -11.11 -23.94
CA ASP A 396 3.49 -10.94 -22.50
C ASP A 396 4.84 -10.76 -21.77
N GLY A 397 5.87 -11.51 -22.16
CA GLY A 397 7.20 -11.44 -21.54
C GLY A 397 7.92 -10.12 -21.81
N GLN A 398 7.89 -9.63 -23.05
CA GLN A 398 8.46 -8.33 -23.42
C GLN A 398 7.67 -7.17 -22.81
N GLU A 399 6.34 -7.25 -22.74
CA GLU A 399 5.52 -6.27 -22.03
C GLU A 399 5.94 -6.19 -20.56
N VAL A 400 6.02 -7.33 -19.86
CA VAL A 400 6.43 -7.39 -18.45
C VAL A 400 7.84 -6.83 -18.28
N LYS A 401 8.81 -7.23 -19.11
CA LYS A 401 10.18 -6.71 -19.06
C LYS A 401 10.25 -5.21 -19.28
N GLY A 402 9.52 -4.69 -20.27
CA GLY A 402 9.45 -3.27 -20.55
C GLY A 402 8.80 -2.48 -19.41
N LEU A 403 7.74 -3.03 -18.81
CA LEU A 403 7.07 -2.43 -17.66
C LEU A 403 7.97 -2.43 -16.42
N MET A 404 8.79 -3.48 -16.20
CA MET A 404 9.78 -3.51 -15.12
C MET A 404 10.80 -2.38 -15.24
N GLN A 405 11.32 -2.16 -16.46
CA GLN A 405 12.24 -1.06 -16.75
C GLN A 405 11.57 0.29 -16.53
N PHE A 406 10.37 0.47 -17.07
CA PHE A 406 9.60 1.70 -16.91
C PHE A 406 9.32 1.99 -15.43
N ALA A 407 8.85 0.98 -14.70
CA ALA A 407 8.53 1.11 -13.28
C ALA A 407 9.76 1.53 -12.48
N PHE A 408 10.89 0.86 -12.67
CA PHE A 408 12.12 1.22 -11.96
C PHE A 408 12.62 2.62 -12.34
N GLY A 409 12.74 2.91 -13.63
CA GLY A 409 13.27 4.19 -14.12
C GLY A 409 12.38 5.38 -13.73
N TRP A 410 11.08 5.29 -13.97
CA TRP A 410 10.14 6.37 -13.66
C TRP A 410 10.04 6.61 -12.16
N GLN A 411 10.12 5.56 -11.33
CA GLN A 411 10.09 5.73 -9.88
C GLN A 411 11.32 6.50 -9.37
N VAL A 412 12.51 6.18 -9.87
CA VAL A 412 13.75 6.90 -9.52
C VAL A 412 13.61 8.38 -9.89
N VAL A 413 13.11 8.68 -11.10
CA VAL A 413 12.87 10.06 -11.55
C VAL A 413 11.82 10.76 -10.69
N ALA A 414 10.71 10.10 -10.39
CA ALA A 414 9.61 10.70 -9.63
C ALA A 414 10.01 11.01 -8.18
N VAL A 415 10.68 10.07 -7.51
CA VAL A 415 11.15 10.26 -6.12
C VAL A 415 12.22 11.33 -6.08
N PHE A 416 13.37 11.11 -6.74
CA PHE A 416 14.49 12.05 -6.61
C PHE A 416 14.26 13.37 -7.32
N GLY A 417 13.53 13.37 -8.42
CA GLY A 417 13.10 14.60 -9.10
C GLY A 417 12.26 15.45 -8.17
N SER A 418 11.25 14.88 -7.52
CA SER A 418 10.42 15.62 -6.56
C SER A 418 11.23 16.17 -5.38
N PHE A 419 12.05 15.33 -4.75
CA PHE A 419 12.87 15.74 -3.62
C PHE A 419 13.84 16.86 -4.00
N THR A 420 14.48 16.75 -5.17
CA THR A 420 15.44 17.74 -5.65
C THR A 420 14.74 19.05 -6.01
N MET A 421 13.64 19.00 -6.77
CA MET A 421 12.89 20.20 -7.18
C MET A 421 12.40 20.99 -5.97
N LEU A 422 11.78 20.32 -4.99
CA LEU A 422 11.25 20.98 -3.80
C LEU A 422 12.35 21.51 -2.86
N ASN A 423 13.44 20.75 -2.68
CA ASN A 423 14.57 21.20 -1.88
C ASN A 423 15.25 22.42 -2.50
N VAL A 424 15.42 22.44 -3.83
CA VAL A 424 15.99 23.59 -4.56
C VAL A 424 15.06 24.80 -4.51
N ALA A 425 13.74 24.59 -4.50
CA ALA A 425 12.76 25.65 -4.29
C ALA A 425 12.78 26.22 -2.85
N GLY A 426 13.52 25.62 -1.91
CA GLY A 426 13.67 26.12 -0.54
C GLY A 426 12.75 25.46 0.50
N MET A 427 12.03 24.39 0.14
CA MET A 427 11.19 23.66 1.09
C MET A 427 12.06 22.83 2.06
N PRO A 428 11.83 22.92 3.39
CA PRO A 428 12.54 22.10 4.38
C PRO A 428 12.36 20.60 4.13
N LEU A 429 13.40 19.79 4.35
CA LEU A 429 13.40 18.35 4.02
C LEU A 429 12.23 17.58 4.64
N GLU A 430 11.83 17.92 5.87
CA GLU A 430 10.67 17.32 6.52
C GLU A 430 9.39 17.55 5.69
N GLN A 431 9.12 18.79 5.28
CA GLN A 431 7.99 19.15 4.44
C GLN A 431 8.11 18.55 3.02
N VAL A 432 9.33 18.48 2.46
CA VAL A 432 9.59 17.79 1.20
C VAL A 432 9.14 16.34 1.30
N SER A 433 9.56 15.62 2.35
CA SER A 433 9.21 14.21 2.52
C SER A 433 7.70 13.98 2.57
N ILE A 434 6.96 14.87 3.24
CA ILE A 434 5.50 14.87 3.36
C ILE A 434 4.87 15.12 1.98
N ALA A 435 5.35 16.16 1.27
CA ALA A 435 4.83 16.55 -0.04
C ALA A 435 5.08 15.47 -1.11
N VAL A 436 6.30 14.91 -1.16
CA VAL A 436 6.65 13.85 -2.10
C VAL A 436 5.93 12.54 -1.78
N SER A 437 5.86 12.15 -0.50
CA SER A 437 5.11 10.95 -0.10
C SER A 437 3.63 11.08 -0.48
N SER A 438 3.05 12.26 -0.31
CA SER A 438 1.68 12.56 -0.75
C SER A 438 1.55 12.54 -2.28
N ALA A 439 2.47 13.17 -3.00
CA ALA A 439 2.40 13.24 -4.46
C ALA A 439 2.48 11.86 -5.11
N LEU A 440 3.32 10.98 -4.59
CA LEU A 440 3.55 9.67 -5.22
C LEU A 440 2.61 8.58 -4.71
N SER A 441 1.97 8.77 -3.56
CA SER A 441 1.19 7.70 -2.87
C SER A 441 2.03 6.44 -2.62
N HIS A 442 3.31 6.65 -2.34
CA HIS A 442 4.34 5.65 -2.46
C HIS A 442 4.53 4.88 -1.15
N PHE A 443 4.28 3.56 -1.15
CA PHE A 443 4.35 2.72 0.07
C PHE A 443 5.67 2.81 0.83
N GLY A 444 6.80 2.76 0.13
CA GLY A 444 8.11 2.87 0.77
C GLY A 444 8.34 4.20 1.49
N LEU A 445 8.13 5.34 0.81
CA LEU A 445 8.25 6.67 1.40
C LEU A 445 7.29 6.88 2.56
N PHE A 446 6.04 6.42 2.42
CA PHE A 446 5.07 6.42 3.51
C PHE A 446 5.63 5.71 4.73
N ALA A 447 6.13 4.49 4.56
CA ALA A 447 6.64 3.72 5.68
C ALA A 447 7.96 4.28 6.25
N ALA A 448 8.78 4.95 5.43
CA ALA A 448 9.94 5.69 5.90
C ALA A 448 9.55 6.90 6.77
N VAL A 449 8.53 7.65 6.35
CA VAL A 449 7.94 8.72 7.17
C VAL A 449 7.32 8.13 8.45
N GLN A 450 6.60 7.01 8.36
CA GLN A 450 6.01 6.33 9.52
C GLN A 450 7.05 5.86 10.54
N GLY A 451 8.17 5.35 10.03
CA GLY A 451 9.30 4.92 10.84
C GLY A 451 10.11 6.06 11.46
N GLY A 452 9.74 7.32 11.19
CA GLY A 452 10.38 8.50 11.76
C GLY A 452 11.67 8.94 11.05
N MET A 453 11.97 8.43 9.83
CA MET A 453 13.19 8.78 9.09
C MET A 453 13.37 10.30 8.92
N PHE A 454 12.27 11.02 8.71
CA PHE A 454 12.27 12.46 8.44
C PHE A 454 11.82 13.31 9.62
N GLY A 455 11.76 12.74 10.83
CA GLY A 455 11.34 13.44 12.05
C GLY A 455 9.97 13.02 12.59
N GLY A 456 9.72 13.38 13.86
CA GLY A 456 8.49 13.01 14.57
C GLY A 456 7.24 13.73 14.08
N THR A 457 7.36 14.97 13.57
CA THR A 457 6.22 15.74 13.08
C THR A 457 5.71 15.15 11.75
N ALA A 458 6.60 14.83 10.80
CA ALA A 458 6.24 14.09 9.59
C ALA A 458 5.61 12.73 9.88
N ALA A 459 6.17 11.96 10.83
CA ALA A 459 5.57 10.70 11.27
C ALA A 459 4.16 10.88 11.86
N GLY A 460 3.94 11.96 12.61
CA GLY A 460 2.63 12.31 13.19
C GLY A 460 1.58 12.77 12.16
N LEU A 461 2.02 13.26 11.00
CA LEU A 461 1.13 13.69 9.90
C LEU A 461 0.86 12.58 8.88
N ILE A 462 1.31 11.36 9.16
CA ILE A 462 1.21 10.25 8.20
C ILE A 462 -0.20 9.95 7.71
N ALA A 463 -1.18 9.95 8.60
CA ALA A 463 -2.56 9.67 8.22
C ALA A 463 -3.10 10.75 7.28
N PHE A 464 -2.63 11.99 7.41
CA PHE A 464 -2.93 13.09 6.48
C PHE A 464 -2.15 12.95 5.16
N ILE A 465 -0.86 12.62 5.20
CA ILE A 465 -0.05 12.28 4.02
C ILE A 465 -0.70 11.16 3.22
N PHE A 466 -1.34 10.22 3.90
CA PHE A 466 -2.06 9.12 3.30
C PHE A 466 -3.48 9.48 2.86
N ALA A 467 -4.03 10.61 3.29
CA ALA A 467 -5.37 11.05 2.89
C ALA A 467 -5.32 11.98 1.66
N MET A 468 -4.31 12.86 1.60
CA MET A 468 -4.14 13.84 0.53
C MET A 468 -4.10 13.27 -0.88
N PRO A 469 -3.30 12.22 -1.17
CA PRO A 469 -3.29 11.66 -2.52
C PRO A 469 -4.65 11.13 -2.94
N PHE A 470 -5.46 10.76 -1.96
CA PHE A 470 -6.74 10.13 -2.20
C PHE A 470 -7.85 11.11 -2.58
N LEU A 471 -7.53 12.41 -2.72
CA LEU A 471 -8.36 13.37 -3.44
C LEU A 471 -8.33 13.15 -4.97
N VAL A 472 -7.22 12.65 -5.52
CA VAL A 472 -7.06 12.39 -6.97
C VAL A 472 -7.42 10.94 -7.32
N HIS A 473 -7.32 10.02 -6.36
CA HIS A 473 -7.64 8.60 -6.57
C HIS A 473 -9.05 8.38 -7.15
N PRO A 474 -10.09 9.13 -6.74
CA PRO A 474 -11.40 8.96 -7.33
C PRO A 474 -11.43 9.16 -8.84
N LEU A 475 -10.71 10.18 -9.30
CA LEU A 475 -10.53 10.45 -10.72
C LEU A 475 -9.72 9.33 -11.40
N VAL A 476 -8.59 8.92 -10.81
CA VAL A 476 -7.71 7.89 -11.37
C VAL A 476 -8.45 6.56 -11.50
N PHE A 477 -9.06 6.06 -10.42
CA PHE A 477 -9.84 4.82 -10.44
C PHE A 477 -11.08 4.93 -11.31
N GLY A 478 -11.71 6.10 -11.36
CA GLY A 478 -12.80 6.37 -12.30
C GLY A 478 -12.37 6.17 -13.75
N MET A 479 -11.19 6.70 -14.11
CA MET A 479 -10.61 6.54 -15.44
C MET A 479 -10.20 5.10 -15.74
N PHE A 480 -9.61 4.39 -14.78
CA PHE A 480 -9.25 2.98 -14.96
C PHE A 480 -10.48 2.08 -15.08
N GLY A 481 -11.52 2.32 -14.28
CA GLY A 481 -12.80 1.61 -14.38
C GLY A 481 -13.46 1.85 -15.73
N LYS A 482 -13.52 3.11 -16.19
CA LYS A 482 -14.04 3.44 -17.51
C LYS A 482 -13.21 2.84 -18.65
N ALA A 483 -11.89 2.83 -18.51
CA ALA A 483 -11.00 2.18 -19.47
C ALA A 483 -11.24 0.67 -19.50
N ALA A 484 -11.44 0.02 -18.35
CA ALA A 484 -11.76 -1.40 -18.27
C ALA A 484 -13.10 -1.73 -18.94
N GLU A 485 -14.10 -0.83 -18.86
CA GLU A 485 -15.36 -0.96 -19.63
C GLU A 485 -15.12 -0.85 -21.13
N ASN A 486 -14.25 0.08 -21.55
CA ASN A 486 -13.93 0.36 -22.94
C ASN A 486 -12.77 -0.52 -23.47
N GLU A 487 -12.90 -1.85 -23.39
CA GLU A 487 -11.92 -2.83 -23.90
C GLU A 487 -10.49 -2.66 -23.34
N GLY A 488 -10.35 -2.03 -22.18
CA GLY A 488 -9.08 -1.72 -21.56
C GLY A 488 -8.38 -0.46 -22.09
N LYS A 489 -8.96 0.31 -23.02
CA LYS A 489 -8.34 1.52 -23.58
C LYS A 489 -8.65 2.76 -22.74
N MET A 490 -7.60 3.49 -22.35
CA MET A 490 -7.73 4.74 -21.60
C MET A 490 -7.90 5.94 -22.54
N SER A 491 -8.66 6.96 -22.09
CA SER A 491 -8.89 8.19 -22.85
C SER A 491 -7.62 9.04 -22.93
N THR A 492 -7.05 9.13 -24.13
CA THR A 492 -5.80 9.87 -24.43
C THR A 492 -5.95 11.37 -24.16
N LYS A 493 -7.11 11.97 -24.51
CA LYS A 493 -7.38 13.39 -24.34
C LYS A 493 -7.41 13.79 -22.86
N ILE A 494 -8.07 12.97 -22.03
CA ILE A 494 -8.17 13.23 -20.58
C ILE A 494 -6.80 13.09 -19.94
N VAL A 495 -6.05 12.02 -20.27
CA VAL A 495 -4.68 11.83 -19.77
C VAL A 495 -3.82 13.05 -20.10
N LEU A 496 -3.80 13.49 -21.36
CA LEU A 496 -3.01 14.65 -21.78
C LEU A 496 -3.43 15.94 -21.05
N GLY A 497 -4.72 16.20 -20.93
CA GLY A 497 -5.24 17.36 -20.20
C GLY A 497 -4.79 17.38 -18.74
N LEU A 498 -4.84 16.22 -18.06
CA LEU A 498 -4.39 16.08 -16.69
C LEU A 498 -2.86 16.18 -16.56
N THR A 499 -2.09 15.65 -17.52
CA THR A 499 -0.63 15.85 -17.58
C THR A 499 -0.28 17.34 -17.63
N ILE A 500 -0.96 18.12 -18.48
CA ILE A 500 -0.74 19.57 -18.60
C ILE A 500 -1.14 20.28 -17.31
N ALA A 501 -2.33 19.98 -16.77
CA ALA A 501 -2.80 20.59 -15.52
C ALA A 501 -1.87 20.29 -14.34
N GLY A 502 -1.41 19.05 -14.20
CA GLY A 502 -0.43 18.64 -13.20
C GLY A 502 0.91 19.36 -13.36
N SER A 503 1.39 19.51 -14.60
CA SER A 503 2.63 20.25 -14.89
C SER A 503 2.53 21.71 -14.48
N ILE A 504 1.42 22.38 -14.83
CA ILE A 504 1.15 23.77 -14.41
C ILE A 504 1.12 23.86 -12.89
N GLY A 505 0.43 22.95 -12.21
CA GLY A 505 0.33 22.94 -10.75
C GLY A 505 1.67 22.70 -10.05
N VAL A 506 2.53 21.82 -10.59
CA VAL A 506 3.89 21.62 -10.07
C VAL A 506 4.73 22.89 -10.26
N ILE A 507 4.73 23.50 -11.44
CA ILE A 507 5.46 24.75 -11.70
C ILE A 507 4.99 25.85 -10.76
N TYR A 508 3.67 26.04 -10.65
CA TYR A 508 3.08 27.00 -9.73
C TYR A 508 3.54 26.75 -8.29
N SER A 509 3.49 25.49 -7.83
CA SER A 509 3.96 25.13 -6.50
C SER A 509 5.41 25.53 -6.28
N LEU A 510 6.30 25.23 -7.23
CA LEU A 510 7.73 25.54 -7.14
C LEU A 510 8.01 27.06 -7.11
N LEU A 511 7.18 27.88 -7.75
CA LEU A 511 7.31 29.34 -7.74
C LEU A 511 6.77 30.00 -6.46
N THR A 512 5.94 29.29 -5.69
CA THR A 512 5.30 29.80 -4.46
C THR A 512 5.94 29.32 -3.16
N ILE A 513 6.88 28.37 -3.28
CA ILE A 513 7.79 27.98 -2.21
C ILE A 513 8.90 29.03 -2.19
#